data_AF-A0A533Y9N8-F1
#
_entry.id   AF-A0A533Y9N8-F1
#
_cell.length_a   1.000
_cell.length_b   1.000
_cell.length_c   1.000
_cell.angle_alpha   90.00
_cell.angle_beta   90.00
_cell.angle_gamma   90.00
#
_symmetry.space_group_name_H-M   'P 1'
#
loop_
_entity.id
_entity.type
_entity.pdbx_description
1 polymer ?
#
loop_
_entity_poly.entity_id
_entity_poly.type
_entity_poly.pdbx_seq_one_letter_code
_entity_poly.pdbx_strand_id
1 'polypeptide(L)'
;MNFSQHLRSIAEPIWAAQLTHPFVVGLGNGTLPERKFKYYILQDALFLADLAQVFAAASKKAPDASSTSRFNKLAEDTLVVERSLHETYGKRWKLTPQQMARVPMAPTNYAYTRHMLHIAQNGSALDATVVALPCAWIYCVVGQHLLRKGKPPKSHPYRDWLLLYASPEFAEVGKWMREKVDMWAKQASEGEKARLEQAFIISSRYEWMFWEMAWNEESWPI
;
A
#
# COMPACT_ATOMS: atom_id res chain seq x y z
N MET A 1 5.52 -24.84 -2.96
CA MET A 1 5.30 -23.40 -3.24
C MET A 1 5.21 -22.69 -1.91
N ASN A 2 5.90 -21.56 -1.74
CA ASN A 2 5.81 -20.77 -0.51
C ASN A 2 4.41 -20.14 -0.37
N PHE A 3 3.97 -19.85 0.86
CA PHE A 3 2.62 -19.35 1.09
C PHE A 3 2.41 -17.96 0.45
N SER A 4 3.39 -17.05 0.52
CA SER A 4 3.32 -15.76 -0.16
C SER A 4 3.21 -15.86 -1.69
N GLN A 5 3.83 -16.88 -2.29
CA GLN A 5 3.70 -17.16 -3.73
C GLN A 5 2.31 -17.70 -4.07
N HIS A 6 1.75 -18.55 -3.19
CA HIS A 6 0.37 -18.99 -3.30
C HIS A 6 -0.60 -17.81 -3.30
N LEU A 7 -0.49 -16.93 -2.29
CA LEU A 7 -1.28 -15.69 -2.17
C LEU A 7 -1.18 -14.83 -3.43
N ARG A 8 0.03 -14.65 -3.97
CA ARG A 8 0.24 -13.88 -5.21
C ARG A 8 -0.42 -14.53 -6.42
N SER A 9 -0.37 -15.85 -6.53
CA SER A 9 -0.96 -16.62 -7.62
C SER A 9 -2.48 -16.47 -7.65
N ILE A 10 -3.15 -16.65 -6.50
CA ILE A 10 -4.60 -16.53 -6.42
C ILE A 10 -5.10 -15.08 -6.63
N ALA A 11 -4.25 -14.08 -6.37
CA ALA A 11 -4.57 -12.67 -6.59
C ALA A 11 -4.20 -12.17 -8.00
N GLU A 12 -3.61 -13.01 -8.86
CA GLU A 12 -3.09 -12.59 -10.17
C GLU A 12 -4.10 -11.83 -11.05
N PRO A 13 -5.36 -12.26 -11.19
CA PRO A 13 -6.32 -11.52 -12.01
C PRO A 13 -6.53 -10.07 -11.52
N ILE A 14 -6.52 -9.86 -10.21
CA ILE A 14 -6.69 -8.53 -9.60
C ILE A 14 -5.46 -7.68 -9.88
N TRP A 15 -4.26 -8.25 -9.70
CA TRP A 15 -2.99 -7.54 -9.90
C TRP A 15 -2.78 -7.17 -11.36
N ALA A 16 -3.11 -8.08 -12.29
CA ALA A 16 -3.08 -7.82 -13.72
C ALA A 16 -4.02 -6.66 -14.10
N ALA A 17 -5.22 -6.59 -13.51
CA ALA A 17 -6.16 -5.49 -13.74
C ALA A 17 -5.65 -4.13 -13.21
N GLN A 18 -4.83 -4.13 -12.15
CA GLN A 18 -4.20 -2.88 -11.67
C GLN A 18 -3.19 -2.33 -12.67
N LEU A 19 -2.41 -3.19 -13.32
CA LEU A 19 -1.39 -2.77 -14.28
C LEU A 19 -1.97 -2.09 -15.54
N THR A 20 -3.20 -2.43 -15.91
CA THR A 20 -3.91 -1.85 -17.05
C THR A 20 -4.92 -0.79 -16.66
N HIS A 21 -5.03 -0.45 -15.37
CA HIS A 21 -5.98 0.53 -14.88
C HIS A 21 -5.70 1.94 -15.45
N PRO A 22 -6.72 2.72 -15.87
CA PRO A 22 -6.52 4.04 -16.49
C PRO A 22 -5.67 5.00 -15.64
N PHE A 23 -5.85 4.99 -14.32
CA PHE A 23 -5.02 5.78 -13.41
C PHE A 23 -3.53 5.41 -13.52
N VAL A 24 -3.21 4.11 -13.47
CA VAL A 24 -1.83 3.59 -13.51
C VAL A 24 -1.18 3.84 -14.87
N VAL A 25 -1.93 3.61 -15.96
CA VAL A 25 -1.47 3.89 -17.33
C VAL A 25 -1.23 5.39 -17.52
N GLY A 26 -2.13 6.24 -17.05
CA GLY A 26 -1.97 7.70 -17.10
C GLY A 26 -0.78 8.18 -16.28
N LEU A 27 -0.52 7.56 -15.13
CA LEU A 27 0.64 7.86 -14.29
C LEU A 27 1.94 7.54 -15.03
N GLY A 28 2.03 6.36 -15.64
CA GLY A 28 3.22 5.94 -16.38
C GLY A 28 3.50 6.71 -17.67
N ASN A 29 2.45 7.18 -18.36
CA ASN A 29 2.58 7.98 -19.57
C ASN A 29 2.70 9.49 -19.29
N GLY A 30 2.54 9.92 -18.04
CA GLY A 30 2.55 11.33 -17.66
C GLY A 30 1.31 12.12 -18.11
N THR A 31 0.23 11.42 -18.46
CA THR A 31 -1.03 12.01 -18.97
C THR A 31 -2.15 12.04 -17.95
N LEU A 32 -1.94 11.47 -16.75
CA LEU A 32 -2.90 11.55 -15.65
C LEU A 32 -3.21 13.03 -15.33
N PRO A 33 -4.47 13.44 -15.17
CA PRO A 33 -4.78 14.80 -14.74
C PRO A 33 -4.25 15.09 -13.34
N GLU A 34 -3.61 16.25 -13.13
CA GLU A 34 -3.02 16.62 -11.84
C GLU A 34 -4.04 16.59 -10.69
N ARG A 35 -5.31 16.94 -10.93
CA ARG A 35 -6.36 16.87 -9.91
C ARG A 35 -6.57 15.46 -9.34
N LYS A 36 -6.48 14.42 -10.18
CA LYS A 36 -6.64 13.01 -9.77
C LYS A 36 -5.43 12.53 -8.99
N PHE A 37 -4.24 12.92 -9.43
CA PHE A 37 -3.01 12.66 -8.68
C PHE A 37 -3.03 13.38 -7.33
N LYS A 38 -3.51 14.63 -7.28
CA LYS A 38 -3.69 15.38 -6.04
C LYS A 38 -4.66 14.69 -5.09
N TYR A 39 -5.82 14.27 -5.58
CA TYR A 39 -6.78 13.49 -4.80
C TYR A 39 -6.12 12.22 -4.24
N TYR A 40 -5.40 11.47 -5.08
CA TYR A 40 -4.70 10.25 -4.69
C TYR A 40 -3.72 10.49 -3.53
N ILE A 41 -2.83 11.49 -3.64
CA ILE A 41 -1.84 11.79 -2.60
C ILE A 41 -2.51 12.20 -1.27
N LEU A 42 -3.62 12.95 -1.33
CA LEU A 42 -4.36 13.34 -0.12
C LEU A 42 -4.98 12.12 0.58
N GLN A 43 -5.55 11.18 -0.19
CA GLN A 43 -6.07 9.93 0.38
C GLN A 43 -4.95 8.99 0.87
N ASP A 44 -3.83 8.94 0.15
CA ASP A 44 -2.67 8.11 0.50
C ASP A 44 -2.04 8.55 1.83
N ALA A 45 -1.95 9.86 2.11
CA ALA A 45 -1.49 10.35 3.41
C ALA A 45 -2.36 9.82 4.57
N LEU A 46 -3.69 9.80 4.40
CA LEU A 46 -4.62 9.26 5.40
C LEU A 46 -4.48 7.73 5.53
N PHE A 47 -4.26 7.03 4.41
CA PHE A 47 -4.01 5.59 4.39
C PHE A 47 -2.73 5.22 5.14
N LEU A 48 -1.63 5.96 4.90
CA LEU A 48 -0.33 5.72 5.53
C LEU A 48 -0.38 5.90 7.05
N ALA A 49 -1.18 6.86 7.55
CA ALA A 49 -1.39 7.02 8.99
C ALA A 49 -2.00 5.76 9.63
N ASP A 50 -3.01 5.16 9.01
CA ASP A 50 -3.62 3.91 9.48
C ASP A 50 -2.71 2.68 9.24
N LEU A 51 -1.94 2.67 8.14
CA LEU A 51 -0.95 1.61 7.88
C LEU A 51 0.17 1.59 8.95
N ALA A 52 0.61 2.76 9.43
CA ALA A 52 1.56 2.84 10.53
C ALA A 52 1.02 2.17 11.82
N GLN A 53 -0.30 2.30 12.08
CA GLN A 53 -0.95 1.62 13.20
C GLN A 53 -1.03 0.10 13.00
N VAL A 54 -1.21 -0.37 11.76
CA VAL A 54 -1.14 -1.80 11.42
C VAL A 54 0.24 -2.37 11.74
N PHE A 55 1.33 -1.67 11.37
CA PHE A 55 2.68 -2.10 11.71
C PHE A 55 2.96 -2.02 13.22
N ALA A 56 2.44 -1.02 13.93
CA ALA A 56 2.54 -0.97 15.39
C ALA A 56 1.79 -2.13 16.07
N ALA A 57 0.63 -2.53 15.55
CA ALA A 57 -0.08 -3.72 16.03
C ALA A 57 0.71 -5.01 15.76
N ALA A 58 1.36 -5.11 14.60
CA ALA A 58 2.23 -6.23 14.26
C ALA A 58 3.45 -6.32 15.19
N SER A 59 4.08 -5.18 15.54
CA SER A 59 5.26 -5.15 16.41
C SER A 59 4.97 -5.68 17.81
N LYS A 60 3.81 -5.32 18.37
CA LYS A 60 3.33 -5.81 19.67
C LYS A 60 3.13 -7.33 19.71
N LYS A 61 2.85 -7.94 18.57
CA LYS A 61 2.48 -9.36 18.44
C LYS A 61 3.58 -10.23 17.85
N ALA A 62 4.69 -9.60 17.45
CA ALA A 62 5.79 -10.31 16.82
C ALA A 62 6.41 -11.33 17.80
N PRO A 63 6.71 -12.56 17.35
CA PRO A 63 7.19 -13.63 18.23
C PRO A 63 8.68 -13.48 18.62
N ASP A 64 9.38 -12.51 18.04
CA ASP A 64 10.81 -12.31 18.25
C ASP A 64 11.19 -10.82 18.18
N ALA A 65 12.24 -10.45 18.93
CA ALA A 65 12.68 -9.06 19.08
C ALA A 65 13.14 -8.42 17.75
N SER A 66 13.68 -9.22 16.82
CA SER A 66 14.12 -8.70 15.52
C SER A 66 12.92 -8.25 14.68
N SER A 67 11.84 -9.03 14.71
CA SER A 67 10.58 -8.71 14.04
C SER A 67 9.87 -7.53 14.73
N THR A 68 9.85 -7.47 16.07
CA THR A 68 9.33 -6.30 16.82
C THR A 68 10.05 -5.02 16.41
N SER A 69 11.38 -5.02 16.45
CA SER A 69 12.20 -3.86 16.07
C SER A 69 11.93 -3.43 14.64
N ARG A 70 11.89 -4.39 13.70
CA ARG A 70 11.64 -4.08 12.29
C ARG A 70 10.26 -3.51 12.04
N PHE A 71 9.19 -4.03 12.66
CA PHE A 71 7.86 -3.46 12.52
C PHE A 71 7.73 -2.06 13.13
N ASN A 72 8.36 -1.80 14.28
CA ASN A 72 8.44 -0.45 14.84
C ASN A 72 9.10 0.52 13.86
N LYS A 73 10.18 0.07 13.21
CA LYS A 73 10.86 0.86 12.19
C LYS A 73 9.97 1.09 10.96
N LEU A 74 9.25 0.08 10.48
CA LEU A 74 8.29 0.25 9.38
C LEU A 74 7.16 1.24 9.72
N ALA A 75 6.65 1.21 10.95
CA ALA A 75 5.65 2.18 11.41
C ALA A 75 6.21 3.62 11.40
N GLU A 76 7.43 3.81 11.91
CA GLU A 76 8.13 5.10 11.88
C GLU A 76 8.37 5.58 10.44
N ASP A 77 8.94 4.72 9.59
CA ASP A 77 9.27 5.05 8.20
C ASP A 77 8.01 5.41 7.40
N THR A 78 6.89 4.72 7.64
CA THR A 78 5.58 5.03 7.05
C THR A 78 5.13 6.45 7.40
N LEU A 79 5.26 6.86 8.66
CA LEU A 79 4.94 8.23 9.10
C LEU A 79 5.93 9.27 8.56
N VAL A 80 7.20 8.91 8.35
CA VAL A 80 8.17 9.79 7.70
C VAL A 80 7.79 10.05 6.24
N VAL A 81 7.38 9.01 5.51
CA VAL A 81 6.91 9.14 4.12
C VAL A 81 5.66 10.00 4.06
N GLU A 82 4.67 9.76 4.93
CA GLU A 82 3.45 10.58 5.03
C GLU A 82 3.76 12.07 5.23
N ARG A 83 4.66 12.40 6.16
CA ARG A 83 5.08 13.79 6.39
C ARG A 83 5.78 14.37 5.17
N SER A 84 6.62 13.59 4.49
CA SER A 84 7.31 14.04 3.27
C SER A 84 6.32 14.37 2.15
N LEU A 85 5.23 13.60 2.01
CA LEU A 85 4.14 13.90 1.07
C LEU A 85 3.47 15.23 1.43
N HIS A 86 3.14 15.44 2.71
CA HIS A 86 2.58 16.69 3.20
C HIS A 86 3.49 17.89 2.92
N GLU A 87 4.79 17.79 3.18
CA GLU A 87 5.72 18.88 2.95
C GLU A 87 5.93 19.19 1.47
N THR A 88 6.14 18.16 0.65
CA THR A 88 6.47 18.31 -0.77
C THR A 88 5.26 18.78 -1.56
N TYR A 89 4.13 18.08 -1.43
CA TYR A 89 2.93 18.38 -2.19
C TYR A 89 2.09 19.49 -1.56
N GLY A 90 2.12 19.65 -0.23
CA GLY A 90 1.49 20.78 0.44
C GLY A 90 2.05 22.11 -0.04
N LYS A 91 3.39 22.23 -0.18
CA LYS A 91 4.02 23.41 -0.79
C LYS A 91 3.56 23.63 -2.23
N ARG A 92 3.57 22.57 -3.05
CA ARG A 92 3.15 22.64 -4.47
C ARG A 92 1.70 23.11 -4.63
N TRP A 93 0.80 22.65 -3.76
CA TRP A 93 -0.63 22.94 -3.85
C TRP A 93 -1.11 24.05 -2.91
N LYS A 94 -0.19 24.71 -2.19
CA LYS A 94 -0.48 25.75 -1.20
C LYS A 94 -1.46 25.27 -0.12
N LEU A 95 -1.25 24.05 0.38
CA LEU A 95 -2.00 23.45 1.48
C LEU A 95 -1.11 23.33 2.72
N THR A 96 -1.68 23.60 3.89
CA THR A 96 -1.04 23.30 5.17
C THR A 96 -1.20 21.82 5.52
N PRO A 97 -0.33 21.24 6.37
CA PRO A 97 -0.52 19.87 6.86
C PRO A 97 -1.89 19.65 7.50
N GLN A 98 -2.41 20.67 8.21
CA GLN A 98 -3.74 20.62 8.84
C GLN A 98 -4.87 20.58 7.81
N GLN A 99 -4.72 21.28 6.67
CA GLN A 99 -5.70 21.21 5.59
C GLN A 99 -5.68 19.84 4.91
N MET A 100 -4.50 19.26 4.69
CA MET A 100 -4.37 17.92 4.11
C MET A 100 -4.93 16.85 5.05
N ALA A 101 -4.65 16.92 6.35
CA ALA A 101 -5.17 15.99 7.36
C ALA A 101 -6.69 16.11 7.60
N ARG A 102 -7.33 17.23 7.20
CA ARG A 102 -8.77 17.45 7.31
C ARG A 102 -9.56 17.00 6.09
N VAL A 103 -8.88 16.52 5.04
CA VAL A 103 -9.56 15.96 3.87
C VAL A 103 -10.41 14.76 4.34
N PRO A 104 -11.70 14.70 3.98
CA PRO A 104 -12.51 13.54 4.29
C PRO A 104 -11.93 12.29 3.64
N MET A 105 -11.77 11.23 4.44
CA MET A 105 -11.39 9.93 3.92
C MET A 105 -12.51 9.40 3.02
N ALA A 106 -12.14 8.96 1.83
CA ALA A 106 -13.08 8.41 0.85
C ALA A 106 -13.71 7.10 1.36
N PRO A 107 -14.94 6.77 0.93
CA PRO A 107 -15.59 5.51 1.31
C PRO A 107 -14.72 4.27 1.11
N THR A 108 -14.05 4.15 -0.04
CA THR A 108 -13.14 3.03 -0.34
C THR A 108 -11.93 3.01 0.60
N ASN A 109 -11.29 4.16 0.81
CA ASN A 109 -10.13 4.27 1.69
C ASN A 109 -10.50 3.90 3.14
N TYR A 110 -11.64 4.40 3.63
CA TYR A 110 -12.16 4.08 4.95
C TYR A 110 -12.43 2.57 5.08
N ALA A 111 -13.10 1.96 4.11
CA ALA A 111 -13.35 0.52 4.14
C ALA A 111 -12.04 -0.30 4.15
N TYR A 112 -11.05 0.12 3.36
CA TYR A 112 -9.77 -0.57 3.28
C TYR A 112 -8.99 -0.47 4.60
N THR A 113 -8.80 0.73 5.16
CA THR A 113 -8.03 0.87 6.39
C THR A 113 -8.72 0.19 7.57
N ARG A 114 -10.06 0.19 7.63
CA ARG A 114 -10.81 -0.52 8.67
C ARG A 114 -10.67 -2.05 8.54
N HIS A 115 -10.64 -2.58 7.32
CA HIS A 115 -10.30 -3.99 7.09
C HIS A 115 -8.90 -4.34 7.61
N MET A 116 -7.88 -3.54 7.25
CA MET A 116 -6.51 -3.78 7.71
C MET A 116 -6.38 -3.69 9.22
N LEU A 117 -6.91 -2.63 9.83
CA LEU A 117 -6.85 -2.40 11.27
C LEU A 117 -7.59 -3.49 12.04
N HIS A 118 -8.78 -3.89 11.59
CA HIS A 118 -9.55 -4.95 12.24
C HIS A 118 -8.75 -6.26 12.30
N ILE A 119 -8.17 -6.69 11.17
CA ILE A 119 -7.37 -7.91 11.11
C ILE A 119 -6.09 -7.77 11.93
N ALA A 120 -5.39 -6.65 11.81
CA ALA A 120 -4.14 -6.41 12.53
C ALA A 120 -4.35 -6.34 14.05
N GLN A 121 -5.48 -5.82 14.53
CA GLN A 121 -5.81 -5.69 15.95
C GLN A 121 -6.32 -7.01 16.56
N ASN A 122 -7.05 -7.83 15.80
CA ASN A 122 -7.65 -9.06 16.33
C ASN A 122 -6.89 -10.34 15.99
N GLY A 123 -5.95 -10.29 15.04
CA GLY A 123 -5.15 -11.44 14.61
C GLY A 123 -3.76 -11.52 15.25
N SER A 124 -2.91 -12.38 14.69
CA SER A 124 -1.49 -12.53 15.03
C SER A 124 -0.59 -11.53 14.27
N ALA A 125 0.72 -11.59 14.49
CA ALA A 125 1.68 -10.88 13.63
C ALA A 125 1.62 -11.36 12.16
N LEU A 126 1.33 -12.64 11.92
CA LEU A 126 1.13 -13.16 10.55
C LEU A 126 -0.07 -12.51 9.89
N ASP A 127 -1.19 -12.37 10.60
CA ASP A 127 -2.39 -11.69 10.10
C ASP A 127 -2.14 -10.24 9.71
N ALA A 128 -1.51 -9.47 10.60
CA ALA A 128 -1.15 -8.08 10.35
C ALA A 128 -0.19 -7.96 9.16
N THR A 129 0.72 -8.91 8.99
CA THR A 129 1.68 -8.91 7.86
C THR A 129 0.98 -9.25 6.55
N VAL A 130 0.12 -10.26 6.53
CA VAL A 130 -0.60 -10.69 5.32
C VAL A 130 -1.56 -9.60 4.84
N VAL A 131 -2.28 -8.93 5.76
CA VAL A 131 -3.26 -7.92 5.36
C VAL A 131 -2.61 -6.66 4.79
N ALA A 132 -1.41 -6.31 5.25
CA ALA A 132 -0.60 -5.20 4.74
C ALA A 132 0.28 -5.58 3.54
N LEU A 133 0.49 -6.87 3.26
CA LEU A 133 1.43 -7.29 2.22
C LEU A 133 1.07 -6.81 0.80
N PRO A 134 -0.20 -6.76 0.37
CA PRO A 134 -0.55 -6.23 -0.95
C PRO A 134 -0.03 -4.82 -1.17
N CYS A 135 -0.19 -3.89 -0.21
CA CYS A 135 0.24 -2.50 -0.38
C CYS A 135 1.76 -2.37 -0.57
N ALA A 136 2.55 -3.11 0.21
CA ALA A 136 4.01 -3.09 0.10
C ALA A 136 4.52 -3.73 -1.20
N TRP A 137 3.77 -4.66 -1.78
CA TRP A 137 4.24 -5.46 -2.91
C TRP A 137 3.68 -5.00 -4.27
N ILE A 138 2.40 -4.67 -4.40
CA ILE A 138 1.83 -4.27 -5.70
C ILE A 138 2.45 -2.98 -6.23
N TYR A 139 2.77 -2.03 -5.35
CA TYR A 139 3.43 -0.78 -5.72
C TYR A 139 4.80 -1.01 -6.35
N CYS A 140 5.57 -1.97 -5.84
CA CYS A 140 6.82 -2.39 -6.48
C CYS A 140 6.58 -2.92 -7.90
N VAL A 141 5.57 -3.78 -8.05
CA VAL A 141 5.22 -4.40 -9.34
C VAL A 141 4.75 -3.34 -10.34
N VAL A 142 3.95 -2.38 -9.90
CA VAL A 142 3.51 -1.23 -10.71
C VAL A 142 4.70 -0.36 -11.12
N GLY A 143 5.54 0.06 -10.17
CA GLY A 143 6.71 0.88 -10.45
C GLY A 143 7.65 0.20 -11.46
N GLN A 144 7.99 -1.06 -11.22
CA GLN A 144 8.79 -1.85 -12.15
C GLN A 144 8.10 -2.04 -13.51
N HIS A 145 6.79 -2.24 -13.55
CA HIS A 145 6.03 -2.35 -14.79
C HIS A 145 6.14 -1.08 -15.64
N LEU A 146 5.91 0.08 -15.03
CA LEU A 146 5.92 1.36 -15.72
C LEU A 146 7.33 1.74 -16.20
N LEU A 147 8.37 1.28 -15.51
CA LEU A 147 9.76 1.54 -15.87
C LEU A 147 10.42 0.47 -16.76
N ARG A 148 9.70 -0.56 -17.21
CA ARG A 148 10.28 -1.60 -18.11
C ARG A 148 10.88 -1.03 -19.39
N LYS A 149 10.37 0.11 -19.87
CA LYS A 149 10.85 0.80 -21.09
C LYS A 149 11.97 1.82 -20.82
N GLY A 150 12.43 1.93 -19.58
CA GLY A 150 13.48 2.85 -19.16
C GLY A 150 13.01 3.90 -18.16
N LYS A 151 13.96 4.69 -17.66
CA LYS A 151 13.69 5.77 -16.71
C LYS A 151 12.94 6.93 -17.41
N PRO A 152 11.93 7.53 -16.76
CA PRO A 152 11.19 8.64 -17.35
C PRO A 152 12.08 9.89 -17.46
N PRO A 153 11.86 10.74 -18.48
CA PRO A 153 12.60 11.98 -18.65
C PRO A 153 12.40 12.91 -17.45
N LYS A 154 13.35 13.83 -17.21
CA LYS A 154 13.28 14.77 -16.07
C LYS A 154 12.03 15.66 -16.09
N SER A 155 11.42 15.87 -17.26
CA SER A 155 10.18 16.64 -17.44
C SER A 155 8.91 15.87 -17.07
N HIS A 156 9.00 14.57 -16.78
CA HIS A 156 7.83 13.75 -16.48
C HIS A 156 7.18 14.17 -15.15
N PRO A 157 5.87 14.50 -15.14
CA PRO A 157 5.22 15.14 -13.99
C PRO A 157 5.17 14.28 -12.72
N TYR A 158 5.18 12.95 -12.88
CA TYR A 158 5.13 11.95 -11.79
C TYR A 158 6.43 11.17 -11.62
N ARG A 159 7.55 11.74 -12.09
CA ARG A 159 8.85 11.06 -12.12
C ARG A 159 9.27 10.53 -10.74
N ASP A 160 9.13 11.33 -9.70
CA ASP A 160 9.65 10.97 -8.38
C ASP A 160 8.86 9.81 -7.76
N TRP A 161 7.54 9.82 -7.94
CA TRP A 161 6.67 8.70 -7.57
C TRP A 161 7.09 7.42 -8.30
N LEU A 162 7.30 7.48 -9.62
CA LEU A 162 7.70 6.32 -10.42
C LEU A 162 9.05 5.74 -9.97
N LEU A 163 10.02 6.60 -9.64
CA LEU A 163 11.34 6.16 -9.19
C LEU A 163 11.32 5.60 -7.78
N LEU A 164 10.50 6.17 -6.88
CA LEU A 164 10.36 5.69 -5.51
C LEU A 164 9.87 4.24 -5.49
N TYR A 165 8.75 3.96 -6.16
CA TYR A 165 8.15 2.62 -6.11
C TYR A 165 8.85 1.61 -7.01
N ALA A 166 9.70 2.05 -7.94
CA ALA A 166 10.61 1.16 -8.67
C ALA A 166 11.96 0.93 -7.96
N SER A 167 12.19 1.56 -6.80
CA SER A 167 13.48 1.50 -6.12
C SER A 167 13.75 0.14 -5.47
N PRO A 168 15.01 -0.36 -5.49
CA PRO A 168 15.40 -1.54 -4.73
C PRO A 168 15.10 -1.41 -3.24
N GLU A 169 15.26 -0.21 -2.67
CA GLU A 169 15.06 0.06 -1.25
C GLU A 169 13.60 -0.18 -0.84
N PHE A 170 12.64 0.25 -1.67
CA PHE A 170 11.22 -0.02 -1.42
C PHE A 170 10.88 -1.52 -1.59
N ALA A 171 11.51 -2.20 -2.57
CA ALA A 171 11.30 -3.63 -2.80
C ALA A 171 11.74 -4.53 -1.63
N GLU A 172 12.73 -4.11 -0.84
CA GLU A 172 13.18 -4.87 0.33
C GLU A 172 12.11 -4.95 1.44
N VAL A 173 11.18 -3.99 1.53
CA VAL A 173 10.06 -4.05 2.49
C VAL A 173 9.14 -5.22 2.14
N GLY A 174 8.66 -5.28 0.90
CA GLY A 174 7.79 -6.36 0.44
C GLY A 174 8.48 -7.73 0.50
N LYS A 175 9.78 -7.80 0.19
CA LYS A 175 10.58 -9.02 0.33
C LYS A 175 10.65 -9.51 1.78
N TRP A 176 11.02 -8.64 2.72
CA TRP A 176 11.08 -8.99 4.13
C TRP A 176 9.72 -9.46 4.67
N MET A 177 8.63 -8.78 4.32
CA MET A 177 7.29 -9.19 4.72
C MET A 177 6.93 -10.58 4.17
N ARG A 178 7.27 -10.89 2.92
CA ARG A 178 7.05 -12.22 2.33
C ARG A 178 7.84 -13.31 3.03
N GLU A 179 9.09 -13.05 3.39
CA GLU A 179 9.91 -13.98 4.15
C GLU A 179 9.28 -14.30 5.52
N LYS A 180 8.74 -13.28 6.21
CA LYS A 180 8.04 -13.47 7.48
C LYS A 180 6.73 -14.23 7.32
N VAL A 181 5.94 -13.91 6.29
CA VAL A 181 4.72 -14.67 5.95
C VAL A 181 5.05 -16.13 5.68
N ASP A 182 6.05 -16.41 4.84
CA ASP A 182 6.45 -17.77 4.49
C ASP A 182 6.99 -18.55 5.69
N MET A 183 7.67 -17.87 6.62
CA MET A 183 8.20 -18.47 7.83
C MET A 183 7.09 -18.81 8.83
N TRP A 184 6.22 -17.87 9.14
CA TRP A 184 5.16 -18.05 10.15
C TRP A 184 4.02 -18.94 9.65
N ALA A 185 3.69 -18.91 8.36
CA ALA A 185 2.65 -19.75 7.78
C ALA A 185 2.98 -21.27 7.82
N LYS A 186 4.24 -21.66 8.10
CA LYS A 186 4.60 -23.08 8.32
C LYS A 186 3.93 -23.69 9.53
N GLN A 187 3.59 -22.87 10.53
CA GLN A 187 2.94 -23.29 11.77
C GLN A 187 1.42 -23.03 11.75
N ALA A 188 0.91 -22.36 10.71
CA ALA A 188 -0.51 -22.08 10.57
C ALA A 188 -1.26 -23.34 10.12
N SER A 189 -2.41 -23.57 10.74
CA SER A 189 -3.40 -24.55 10.30
C SER A 189 -3.99 -24.18 8.93
N GLU A 190 -4.61 -25.15 8.26
CA GLU A 190 -5.28 -24.90 6.98
C GLU A 190 -6.44 -23.91 7.10
N GLY A 191 -7.16 -23.91 8.23
CA GLY A 191 -8.21 -22.93 8.51
C GLY A 191 -7.67 -21.50 8.64
N GLU A 192 -6.51 -21.33 9.27
CA GLU A 192 -5.83 -20.04 9.34
C GLU A 192 -5.36 -19.57 7.96
N LYS A 193 -4.75 -20.46 7.17
CA LYS A 193 -4.30 -20.13 5.80
C LYS A 193 -5.45 -19.69 4.92
N ALA A 194 -6.58 -20.41 4.93
CA ALA A 194 -7.77 -20.02 4.18
C ALA A 194 -8.30 -18.64 4.58
N ARG A 195 -8.29 -18.31 5.88
CA ARG A 195 -8.67 -16.97 6.36
C ARG A 195 -7.69 -15.88 5.90
N LEU A 196 -6.38 -16.18 5.92
CA LEU A 196 -5.32 -15.28 5.45
C LEU A 196 -5.37 -15.06 3.94
N GLU A 197 -5.72 -16.08 3.15
CA GLU A 197 -5.99 -15.95 1.71
C GLU A 197 -7.11 -14.95 1.44
N GLN A 198 -8.22 -15.07 2.15
CA GLN A 198 -9.32 -14.11 2.02
C GLN A 198 -8.90 -12.68 2.40
N ALA A 199 -8.16 -12.53 3.50
CA ALA A 199 -7.62 -11.22 3.91
C ALA A 199 -6.74 -10.58 2.83
N PHE A 200 -5.83 -11.36 2.25
CA PHE A 200 -4.93 -10.91 1.18
C PHE A 200 -5.68 -10.55 -0.10
N ILE A 201 -6.67 -11.34 -0.48
CA ILE A 201 -7.53 -11.07 -1.65
C ILE A 201 -8.34 -9.80 -1.45
N ILE A 202 -8.92 -9.60 -0.27
CA ILE A 202 -9.69 -8.37 0.04
C ILE A 202 -8.78 -7.14 -0.01
N SER A 203 -7.59 -7.20 0.61
CA SER A 203 -6.62 -6.11 0.51
C SER A 203 -6.19 -5.86 -0.95
N SER A 204 -5.97 -6.91 -1.74
CA SER A 204 -5.64 -6.77 -3.17
C SER A 204 -6.79 -6.14 -3.98
N ARG A 205 -8.05 -6.43 -3.65
CA ARG A 205 -9.22 -5.78 -4.27
C ARG A 205 -9.27 -4.30 -3.89
N TYR A 206 -9.02 -3.99 -2.62
CA TYR A 206 -8.98 -2.59 -2.19
C TYR A 206 -7.83 -1.81 -2.81
N GLU A 207 -6.67 -2.43 -3.08
CA GLU A 207 -5.60 -1.77 -3.87
C GLU A 207 -6.09 -1.39 -5.27
N TRP A 208 -6.80 -2.30 -5.96
CA TRP A 208 -7.41 -1.96 -7.25
C TRP A 208 -8.45 -0.84 -7.11
N MET A 209 -9.32 -0.94 -6.10
CA MET A 209 -10.33 0.09 -5.82
C MET A 209 -9.69 1.42 -5.41
N PHE A 210 -8.48 1.43 -4.85
CA PHE A 210 -7.74 2.64 -4.51
C PHE A 210 -7.43 3.46 -5.77
N TRP A 211 -7.02 2.78 -6.85
CA TRP A 211 -6.86 3.40 -8.15
C TRP A 211 -8.18 3.90 -8.73
N GLU A 212 -9.25 3.12 -8.58
CA GLU A 212 -10.58 3.47 -9.09
C GLU A 212 -11.17 4.68 -8.35
N MET A 213 -11.07 4.72 -7.02
CA MET A 213 -11.55 5.88 -6.25
C MET A 213 -10.76 7.14 -6.58
N ALA A 214 -9.45 7.02 -6.87
CA ALA A 214 -8.64 8.15 -7.31
C ALA A 214 -8.96 8.56 -8.75
N TRP A 215 -9.30 7.60 -9.60
CA TRP A 215 -9.74 7.84 -10.96
C TRP A 215 -11.10 8.55 -11.01
N ASN A 216 -12.01 8.24 -10.09
CA ASN A 216 -13.32 8.87 -10.03
C ASN A 216 -13.40 10.07 -9.07
N GLU A 217 -12.32 10.34 -8.32
CA GLU A 217 -12.30 11.38 -7.28
C GLU A 217 -13.44 11.14 -6.26
N GLU A 218 -13.53 9.89 -5.78
CA GLU A 218 -14.65 9.36 -4.97
C GLU A 218 -14.95 10.24 -3.75
N SER A 219 -16.23 10.38 -3.45
CA SER A 219 -16.69 11.02 -2.22
C SER A 219 -17.90 10.26 -1.68
N TRP A 220 -18.27 10.56 -0.44
CA TRP A 220 -19.51 10.05 0.13
C TRP A 220 -20.69 10.56 -0.71
N PRO A 221 -21.64 9.70 -1.10
CA PRO A 221 -22.75 10.09 -1.97
C PRO A 221 -23.90 10.76 -1.20
N ILE A 222 -23.57 11.70 -0.29
CA ILE A 222 -24.50 12.43 0.57
C ILE A 222 -24.06 13.88 0.81
#